data_AF-A0A151SZ09-F1
#
_entry.id   AF-A0A151SZ09-F1
#
_cell.length_a   1.000
_cell.length_b   1.000
_cell.length_c   1.000
_cell.angle_alpha   90.00
_cell.angle_beta   90.00
_cell.angle_gamma   90.00
#
_symmetry.space_group_name_H-M   'P 1'
#
loop_
_entity.id
_entity.type
_entity.pdbx_description
1 polymer ?
#
loop_
_entity_poly.entity_id
_entity_poly.type
_entity_poly.pdbx_seq_one_letter_code
_entity_poly.pdbx_strand_id
1 'polypeptide(L)'
;MVEQLSGTYQAKDTLLQRYFHIASHQVSSFDEFTIKHVPREQNARADLLSKLASTKRPGQHRTIIQETLHSPSLDDKVVNVSDNEDLGWMTDIWSYLKEGTLPEDKNEARKIRMRSAKFIIIGDELFKRDISTPLLKCLTAPQAAYVIDEIHRGICGLHSGARSMAARVLRAGYYWPTLKSDCQDYIQKCKECQQFGNTHGQLPETLHHMISAWPFS
;
A
#
# COMPACT_ATOMS: atom_id res chain seq x y z
N MET A 1 11.96 -25.50 -15.60
CA MET A 1 12.56 -25.17 -14.30
C MET A 1 12.38 -26.28 -13.27
N VAL A 2 11.19 -26.85 -13.04
CA VAL A 2 11.01 -28.00 -12.14
C VAL A 2 11.98 -29.14 -12.45
N GLU A 3 12.04 -29.54 -13.72
CA GLU A 3 12.95 -30.58 -14.21
C GLU A 3 14.44 -30.19 -14.16
N GLN A 4 14.75 -28.88 -14.07
CA GLN A 4 16.12 -28.40 -13.95
C GLN A 4 16.57 -28.43 -12.48
N LEU A 5 15.69 -28.04 -11.56
CA LEU A 5 15.92 -28.10 -10.11
C LEU A 5 15.95 -29.54 -9.57
N SER A 6 15.24 -30.47 -10.22
CA SER A 6 15.36 -31.91 -9.94
C SER A 6 16.61 -32.56 -10.56
N GLY A 7 17.46 -31.79 -11.25
CA GLY A 7 18.69 -32.26 -11.89
C GLY A 7 18.49 -33.06 -13.18
N THR A 8 17.25 -33.19 -13.66
CA THR A 8 16.92 -33.99 -14.86
C THR A 8 17.21 -33.26 -16.18
N TYR A 9 17.33 -31.93 -16.16
CA TYR A 9 17.58 -31.11 -17.36
C TYR A 9 18.55 -29.96 -17.07
N GLN A 10 19.32 -29.56 -18.09
CA GLN A 10 20.23 -28.41 -18.00
C GLN A 10 19.51 -27.08 -18.33
N ALA A 11 19.85 -26.01 -17.61
CA ALA A 11 19.48 -24.64 -17.99
C ALA A 11 20.55 -24.07 -18.94
N LYS A 12 20.19 -23.90 -20.23
CA LYS A 12 21.11 -23.38 -21.25
C LYS A 12 20.96 -21.88 -21.50
N ASP A 13 19.80 -21.32 -21.20
CA ASP A 13 19.52 -19.89 -21.33
C ASP A 13 20.14 -19.12 -20.17
N THR A 14 20.83 -18.01 -20.46
CA THR A 14 21.61 -17.24 -19.47
C THR A 14 20.73 -16.60 -18.39
N LEU A 15 19.52 -16.16 -18.75
CA LEU A 15 18.56 -15.60 -17.80
C LEU A 15 17.95 -16.72 -16.95
N LEU A 16 17.60 -17.84 -17.56
CA LEU A 16 17.09 -19.01 -16.86
C LEU A 16 18.12 -19.62 -15.89
N GLN A 17 19.41 -19.57 -16.23
CA GLN A 17 20.51 -19.96 -15.35
C GLN A 17 20.56 -19.09 -14.09
N ARG A 18 20.34 -17.77 -14.21
CA ARG A 18 20.30 -16.87 -13.04
C ARG A 18 19.15 -17.25 -12.10
N TYR A 19 17.95 -17.47 -12.65
CA TYR A 19 16.82 -17.94 -11.84
C TYR A 19 17.09 -19.32 -11.21
N PHE A 20 17.72 -20.23 -11.95
CA PHE A 20 18.12 -21.54 -11.44
C PHE A 20 19.08 -21.43 -10.25
N HIS A 21 20.08 -20.54 -10.33
CA HIS A 21 21.01 -20.31 -9.22
C HIS A 21 20.32 -19.77 -7.97
N ILE A 22 19.45 -18.76 -8.12
CA ILE A 22 18.69 -18.19 -7.00
C ILE A 22 17.80 -19.26 -6.36
N ALA A 23 17.04 -20.00 -7.18
CA ALA A 23 16.15 -21.05 -6.70
C ALA A 23 16.94 -22.18 -6.02
N SER A 24 18.09 -22.58 -6.57
CA SER A 24 18.96 -23.62 -5.95
C SER A 24 19.53 -23.16 -4.60
N HIS A 25 19.95 -21.90 -4.50
CA HIS A 25 20.39 -21.31 -3.24
C HIS A 25 19.27 -21.31 -2.19
N GLN A 26 18.05 -20.91 -2.57
CA GLN A 26 16.90 -20.97 -1.67
C GLN A 26 16.53 -22.40 -1.28
N VAL A 27 16.62 -23.36 -2.20
CA VAL A 27 16.38 -24.78 -1.87
C VAL A 27 17.37 -25.28 -0.81
N SER A 28 18.63 -24.82 -0.85
CA SER A 28 19.65 -25.22 0.13
C SER A 28 19.40 -24.73 1.56
N SER A 29 18.51 -23.75 1.76
CA SER A 29 18.14 -23.30 3.10
C SER A 29 17.03 -24.13 3.77
N PHE A 30 16.47 -25.12 3.07
CA PHE A 30 15.44 -26.01 3.63
C PHE A 30 16.03 -27.38 3.97
N ASP A 31 15.61 -27.95 5.11
CA ASP A 31 16.01 -29.30 5.51
C ASP A 31 15.43 -30.38 4.58
N GLU A 32 14.23 -30.15 4.04
CA GLU A 32 13.56 -31.01 3.06
C GLU A 32 12.76 -30.15 2.06
N PHE A 33 12.79 -30.52 0.77
CA PHE A 33 12.00 -29.85 -0.27
C PHE A 33 11.33 -30.86 -1.20
N THR A 34 10.13 -30.54 -1.69
CA THR A 34 9.41 -31.35 -2.69
C THR A 34 8.73 -30.45 -3.69
N ILE A 35 8.91 -30.72 -4.98
CA ILE A 35 8.22 -30.01 -6.06
C ILE A 35 7.07 -30.88 -6.58
N LYS A 36 5.84 -30.38 -6.49
CA LYS A 36 4.65 -31.06 -7.03
C LYS A 36 4.27 -30.45 -8.38
N HIS A 37 4.28 -31.25 -9.43
CA HIS A 37 3.79 -30.84 -10.74
C HIS A 37 2.26 -30.88 -10.78
N VAL A 38 1.63 -29.73 -11.08
CA VAL A 38 0.17 -29.63 -11.26
C VAL A 38 -0.15 -29.67 -12.75
N PRO A 39 -0.90 -30.67 -13.25
CA PRO A 39 -1.30 -30.76 -14.65
C PRO A 39 -2.06 -29.51 -15.10
N ARG A 40 -1.91 -29.15 -16.39
CA ARG A 40 -2.50 -27.95 -16.97
C ARG A 40 -4.02 -27.85 -16.76
N GLU A 41 -4.72 -28.98 -16.86
CA GLU A 41 -6.17 -29.08 -16.65
C GLU A 41 -6.61 -28.62 -15.25
N GLN A 42 -5.75 -28.83 -14.25
CA GLN A 42 -6.01 -28.45 -12.86
C GLN A 42 -5.51 -27.03 -12.54
N ASN A 43 -4.85 -26.37 -13.48
CA ASN A 43 -4.30 -25.02 -13.32
C ASN A 43 -5.17 -23.93 -13.98
N ALA A 44 -6.48 -24.19 -14.13
CA ALA A 44 -7.41 -23.29 -14.81
C ALA A 44 -7.46 -21.87 -14.21
N ARG A 45 -7.25 -21.74 -12.89
CA ARG A 45 -7.24 -20.45 -12.19
C ARG A 45 -6.03 -19.59 -12.58
N ALA A 46 -4.82 -20.16 -12.66
CA ALA A 46 -3.64 -19.41 -13.08
C ALA A 46 -3.71 -19.04 -14.57
N ASP A 47 -4.26 -19.93 -15.40
CA ASP A 47 -4.51 -19.67 -16.82
C ASP A 47 -5.49 -18.50 -17.01
N LEU A 48 -6.56 -18.45 -16.20
CA LEU A 48 -7.49 -17.32 -16.18
C LEU A 48 -6.79 -16.00 -15.78
N LEU A 49 -5.96 -16.01 -14.74
CA LEU A 49 -5.21 -14.83 -14.29
C LEU A 49 -4.24 -14.32 -15.37
N SER A 50 -3.53 -15.22 -16.05
CA SER A 50 -2.64 -14.87 -17.16
C SER A 50 -3.41 -14.20 -18.31
N LYS A 51 -4.60 -14.71 -18.64
CA LYS A 51 -5.49 -14.09 -19.64
C LYS A 51 -6.03 -12.73 -19.20
N LEU A 52 -6.32 -12.54 -17.92
CA LEU A 52 -6.73 -11.24 -17.37
C LEU A 52 -5.62 -10.19 -17.52
N ALA A 53 -4.36 -10.58 -17.29
CA ALA A 53 -3.21 -9.70 -17.48
C ALA A 53 -2.98 -9.32 -18.97
N SER A 54 -3.36 -10.20 -19.90
CA SER A 54 -3.23 -9.95 -21.34
C SER A 54 -4.38 -9.12 -21.93
N THR A 55 -5.59 -9.20 -21.35
CA THR A 55 -6.79 -8.54 -21.90
C THR A 55 -6.99 -7.12 -21.36
N LYS A 56 -6.21 -6.18 -21.89
CA LYS A 56 -6.47 -4.73 -21.74
C LYS A 56 -7.71 -4.35 -22.55
N ARG A 57 -8.81 -3.94 -21.90
CA ARG A 57 -9.86 -3.14 -22.54
C ARG A 57 -9.71 -1.69 -22.08
N PRO A 58 -9.44 -0.72 -22.98
CA PRO A 58 -9.45 0.69 -22.61
C PRO A 58 -10.83 1.09 -22.08
N GLY A 59 -10.88 1.85 -20.98
CA GLY A 59 -12.12 2.48 -20.49
C GLY A 59 -12.89 1.74 -19.38
N GLN A 60 -12.34 0.68 -18.77
CA GLN A 60 -12.99 0.00 -17.65
C GLN A 60 -12.15 0.13 -16.38
N HIS A 61 -12.67 0.86 -15.39
CA HIS A 61 -12.11 0.93 -14.04
C HIS A 61 -12.08 -0.48 -13.43
N ARG A 62 -10.93 -1.16 -13.48
CA ARG A 62 -10.71 -2.42 -12.80
C ARG A 62 -10.04 -2.13 -11.46
N THR A 63 -10.54 -2.75 -10.40
CA THR A 63 -9.98 -2.76 -9.04
C THR A 63 -8.67 -3.57 -8.92
N ILE A 64 -8.12 -4.03 -10.04
CA ILE A 64 -6.94 -4.88 -10.10
C ILE A 64 -5.77 -3.99 -10.54
N ILE A 65 -4.84 -3.75 -9.62
CA ILE A 65 -3.55 -3.13 -9.93
C ILE A 65 -2.73 -4.16 -10.69
N GLN A 66 -2.35 -3.83 -11.93
CA GLN A 66 -1.49 -4.67 -12.76
C GLN A 66 -0.21 -3.89 -13.06
N GLU A 67 0.91 -4.41 -12.59
CA GLU A 67 2.24 -3.89 -12.89
C GLU A 67 2.86 -4.74 -14.01
N THR A 68 3.44 -4.09 -15.02
CA THR A 68 4.19 -4.78 -16.09
C THR A 68 5.65 -4.49 -15.87
N LEU A 69 6.42 -5.51 -15.49
CA LEU A 69 7.86 -5.39 -15.34
C LEU A 69 8.51 -5.32 -16.73
N HIS A 70 9.31 -4.29 -16.98
CA HIS A 70 10.03 -4.10 -18.24
C HIS A 70 11.43 -4.73 -18.22
N SER A 71 11.88 -5.19 -17.07
CA SER A 71 13.13 -5.90 -16.85
C SER A 71 12.90 -7.15 -15.98
N PRO A 72 13.79 -8.16 -16.05
CA PRO A 72 13.72 -9.34 -15.19
C PRO A 72 13.80 -8.95 -13.72
N SER A 73 12.94 -9.54 -12.87
CA SER A 73 12.87 -9.29 -11.42
C SER A 73 14.02 -9.97 -10.63
N LEU A 74 15.24 -9.94 -11.18
CA LEU A 74 16.40 -10.61 -10.61
C LEU A 74 17.18 -9.71 -9.63
N ASP A 75 17.21 -8.40 -9.91
CA ASP A 75 17.92 -7.39 -9.11
C ASP A 75 16.97 -6.55 -8.23
N ASP A 76 15.66 -6.65 -8.46
CA ASP A 76 14.70 -5.99 -7.58
C ASP A 76 14.74 -6.68 -6.24
N LYS A 77 15.25 -5.96 -5.25
CA LYS A 77 15.07 -6.31 -3.83
C LYS A 77 13.60 -6.66 -3.68
N VAL A 78 13.33 -7.95 -3.47
CA VAL A 78 12.10 -8.37 -2.82
C VAL A 78 11.99 -7.42 -1.64
N VAL A 79 10.97 -6.55 -1.66
CA VAL A 79 10.67 -5.69 -0.53
C VAL A 79 10.13 -6.63 0.54
N ASN A 80 11.03 -7.42 1.14
CA ASN A 80 10.80 -8.05 2.42
C ASN A 80 10.75 -6.89 3.40
N VAL A 81 9.56 -6.30 3.53
CA VAL A 81 9.21 -5.47 4.68
C VAL A 81 9.00 -6.43 5.84
N SER A 82 10.07 -7.10 6.29
CA SER A 82 10.02 -7.91 7.51
C SER A 82 11.23 -7.65 8.39
N ASP A 83 11.78 -6.43 8.34
CA ASP A 83 12.64 -5.93 9.40
C ASP A 83 11.73 -5.22 10.41
N ASN A 84 11.38 -5.98 11.44
CA ASN A 84 10.35 -5.72 12.43
C ASN A 84 10.76 -4.64 13.47
N GLU A 85 11.69 -3.74 13.13
CA GLU A 85 12.35 -2.86 14.12
C GLU A 85 11.70 -1.48 14.29
N ASP A 86 10.71 -1.09 13.46
CA ASP A 86 9.99 0.18 13.66
C ASP A 86 8.50 0.09 13.35
N LEU A 87 7.80 -0.80 14.04
CA LEU A 87 6.33 -0.84 14.03
C LEU A 87 5.72 0.44 14.66
N GLY A 88 6.50 1.19 15.45
CA GLY A 88 6.09 2.47 16.04
C GLY A 88 4.75 2.39 16.77
N TRP A 89 3.75 3.10 16.27
CA TRP A 89 2.40 3.13 16.84
C TRP A 89 1.65 1.79 16.74
N MET A 90 2.11 0.87 15.88
CA MET A 90 1.47 -0.42 15.63
C MET A 90 1.88 -1.50 16.62
N THR A 91 2.98 -1.32 17.37
CA THR A 91 3.59 -2.36 18.22
C THR A 91 2.59 -3.01 19.17
N ASP A 92 1.88 -2.21 19.98
CA ASP A 92 0.93 -2.74 20.97
C ASP A 92 -0.24 -3.50 20.32
N ILE A 93 -0.69 -3.03 19.16
CA ILE A 93 -1.79 -3.66 18.41
C ILE A 93 -1.30 -4.98 17.80
N TRP A 94 -0.09 -4.96 17.25
CA TRP A 94 0.55 -6.11 16.63
C TRP A 94 0.81 -7.21 17.64
N SER A 95 1.48 -6.91 18.76
CA SER A 95 1.76 -7.87 19.83
C SER A 95 0.47 -8.45 20.41
N TYR A 96 -0.56 -7.64 20.60
CA TYR A 96 -1.85 -8.16 21.06
C TYR A 96 -2.52 -9.10 20.05
N LEU A 97 -2.50 -8.77 18.75
CA LEU A 97 -3.13 -9.58 17.72
C LEU A 97 -2.34 -10.85 17.37
N LYS A 98 -1.01 -10.82 17.46
CA LYS A 98 -0.12 -11.94 17.12
C LYS A 98 0.13 -12.87 18.30
N GLU A 99 0.38 -12.32 19.49
CA GLU A 99 0.83 -13.05 20.67
C GLU A 99 -0.19 -13.04 21.83
N GLY A 100 -1.22 -12.18 21.76
CA GLY A 100 -2.19 -12.02 22.85
C GLY A 100 -1.67 -11.22 24.04
N THR A 101 -0.49 -10.60 23.92
CA THR A 101 0.19 -9.86 24.99
C THR A 101 -0.58 -8.59 25.36
N LEU A 102 -0.80 -8.38 26.65
CA LEU A 102 -1.45 -7.19 27.20
C LEU A 102 -0.67 -6.68 28.42
N PRO A 103 -0.68 -5.36 28.68
CA PRO A 103 -0.17 -4.79 29.92
C PRO A 103 -0.91 -5.31 31.15
N GLU A 104 -0.24 -5.29 32.30
CA GLU A 104 -0.84 -5.69 33.58
C GLU A 104 -1.88 -4.66 34.07
N ASP A 105 -1.71 -3.38 33.71
CA ASP A 105 -2.72 -2.37 33.99
C ASP A 105 -4.01 -2.64 33.21
N LYS A 106 -5.10 -2.82 33.95
CA LYS A 106 -6.42 -3.14 33.39
C LYS A 106 -6.95 -2.06 32.46
N ASN A 107 -6.61 -0.79 32.70
CA ASN A 107 -7.08 0.31 31.86
C ASN A 107 -6.34 0.34 30.52
N GLU A 108 -5.02 0.23 30.52
CA GLU A 108 -4.22 0.12 29.29
C GLU A 108 -4.58 -1.14 28.49
N ALA A 109 -4.72 -2.29 29.15
CA ALA A 109 -5.17 -3.52 28.50
C ALA A 109 -6.55 -3.34 27.82
N ARG A 110 -7.49 -2.66 28.47
CA ARG A 110 -8.80 -2.32 27.89
C ARG A 110 -8.65 -1.41 26.67
N LYS A 111 -7.78 -0.39 26.72
CA LYS A 111 -7.52 0.52 25.59
C LYS A 111 -6.98 -0.23 24.38
N ILE A 112 -5.98 -1.11 24.58
CA ILE A 112 -5.38 -1.92 23.50
C ILE A 112 -6.42 -2.84 22.89
N ARG A 113 -7.23 -3.53 23.70
CA ARG A 113 -8.33 -4.39 23.20
C ARG A 113 -9.31 -3.61 22.32
N MET A 114 -9.78 -2.45 22.80
CA MET A 114 -10.73 -1.62 22.06
C MET A 114 -10.14 -1.05 20.77
N ARG A 115 -8.87 -0.63 20.78
CA ARG A 115 -8.16 -0.16 19.59
C ARG A 115 -7.98 -1.28 18.57
N SER A 116 -7.49 -2.43 19.01
CA SER A 116 -7.14 -3.58 18.17
C SER A 116 -8.34 -4.22 17.49
N ALA A 117 -9.55 -4.08 18.03
CA ALA A 117 -10.79 -4.56 17.39
C ALA A 117 -10.98 -4.04 15.95
N LYS A 118 -10.40 -2.87 15.64
CA LYS A 118 -10.45 -2.24 14.32
C LYS A 118 -9.37 -2.73 13.36
N PHE A 119 -8.55 -3.70 13.74
CA PHE A 119 -7.40 -4.16 12.95
C PHE A 119 -7.41 -5.67 12.74
N ILE A 120 -6.65 -6.11 11.74
CA ILE A 120 -6.43 -7.51 11.39
C ILE A 120 -5.03 -7.68 10.79
N ILE A 121 -4.39 -8.83 11.03
CA ILE A 121 -3.13 -9.19 10.40
C ILE A 121 -3.42 -10.11 9.20
N ILE A 122 -2.86 -9.80 8.04
CA ILE A 122 -2.93 -10.63 6.83
C ILE A 122 -1.54 -10.67 6.21
N GLY A 123 -0.98 -11.88 6.04
CA GLY A 123 0.34 -12.05 5.42
C GLY A 123 1.46 -11.26 6.10
N ASP A 124 1.48 -11.28 7.44
CA ASP A 124 2.41 -10.48 8.27
C ASP A 124 2.34 -8.95 8.04
N GLU A 125 1.21 -8.43 7.58
CA GLU A 125 0.95 -7.00 7.52
C GLU A 125 -0.30 -6.61 8.30
N LEU A 126 -0.27 -5.44 8.96
CA LEU A 126 -1.40 -4.93 9.72
C LEU A 126 -2.33 -4.12 8.82
N PHE A 127 -3.63 -4.42 8.89
CA PHE A 127 -4.66 -3.71 8.17
C PHE A 127 -5.71 -3.13 9.12
N LYS A 128 -6.17 -1.91 8.82
CA LYS A 128 -7.32 -1.30 9.48
C LYS A 128 -8.61 -1.70 8.75
N ARG A 129 -9.56 -2.19 9.52
CA ARG A 129 -10.96 -2.40 9.13
C ARG A 129 -11.66 -1.05 9.08
N ASP A 130 -12.37 -0.81 8.00
CA ASP A 130 -13.31 0.30 7.89
C ASP A 130 -14.66 -0.24 7.41
N ILE A 131 -15.74 0.48 7.72
CA ILE A 131 -17.11 -0.01 7.51
C ILE A 131 -17.47 0.00 6.02
N SER A 132 -16.90 0.92 5.25
CA SER A 132 -17.27 1.17 3.84
C SER A 132 -16.11 1.11 2.84
N THR A 133 -14.86 0.96 3.30
CA THR A 133 -13.68 0.92 2.44
C THR A 133 -12.97 -0.44 2.50
N PRO A 134 -12.28 -0.86 1.42
CA PRO A 134 -11.40 -2.03 1.47
C PRO A 134 -10.39 -1.88 2.60
N LEU A 135 -9.88 -3.01 3.12
CA LEU A 135 -8.88 -3.04 4.18
C LEU A 135 -7.73 -2.08 3.86
N LEU A 136 -7.43 -1.18 4.80
CA LEU A 136 -6.39 -0.18 4.63
C LEU A 136 -5.09 -0.71 5.23
N LYS A 137 -4.03 -0.82 4.43
CA LYS A 137 -2.70 -1.20 4.90
C LYS A 137 -2.16 -0.14 5.85
N CYS A 138 -1.79 -0.56 7.05
CA CYS A 138 -1.19 0.32 8.04
C CYS A 138 0.28 0.58 7.68
N LEU A 139 0.71 1.84 7.77
CA LEU A 139 2.07 2.25 7.45
C LEU A 139 2.86 2.63 8.71
N THR A 140 4.15 2.31 8.68
CA THR A 140 5.14 2.83 9.64
C THR A 140 5.41 4.31 9.37
N ALA A 141 6.05 5.01 10.31
CA ALA A 141 6.36 6.43 10.11
C ALA A 141 7.24 6.70 8.87
N PRO A 142 8.30 5.91 8.58
CA PRO A 142 9.07 6.07 7.35
C PRO A 142 8.24 5.85 6.07
N GLN A 143 7.38 4.84 6.06
CA GLN A 143 6.50 4.55 4.91
C GLN A 143 5.47 5.68 4.69
N ALA A 144 4.88 6.18 5.77
CA ALA A 144 3.94 7.29 5.72
C ALA A 144 4.58 8.56 5.17
N ALA A 145 5.81 8.88 5.61
CA ALA A 145 6.57 10.02 5.10
C ALA A 145 6.83 9.91 3.59
N TYR A 146 7.25 8.73 3.13
CA TYR A 146 7.44 8.47 1.69
C TYR A 146 6.14 8.65 0.89
N VAL A 147 5.03 8.07 1.36
CA VAL A 147 3.72 8.19 0.67
C VAL A 147 3.23 9.63 0.61
N ILE A 148 3.40 10.41 1.69
CA ILE A 148 3.07 11.84 1.69
C ILE A 148 3.91 12.58 0.63
N ASP A 149 5.22 12.33 0.61
CA ASP A 149 6.15 12.98 -0.31
C ASP A 149 5.81 12.66 -1.77
N GLU A 150 5.59 11.40 -2.11
CA GLU A 150 5.24 10.96 -3.46
C GLU A 150 3.89 11.55 -3.93
N ILE A 151 2.87 11.59 -3.06
CA ILE A 151 1.57 12.18 -3.42
C ILE A 151 1.66 13.70 -3.64
N HIS A 152 2.56 14.37 -2.92
CA HIS A 152 2.70 15.82 -3.00
C HIS A 152 3.63 16.27 -4.12
N ARG A 153 4.82 15.67 -4.20
CA ARG A 153 5.96 16.07 -5.06
C ARG A 153 6.35 15.04 -6.12
N GLY A 154 5.78 13.84 -6.09
CA GLY A 154 6.12 12.78 -7.03
C GLY A 154 5.79 13.14 -8.48
N ILE A 155 5.95 12.18 -9.38
CA ILE A 155 5.78 12.41 -10.83
C ILE A 155 4.37 12.92 -11.17
N CYS A 156 3.38 12.50 -10.38
CA CYS A 156 1.99 12.96 -10.47
C CYS A 156 1.59 13.84 -9.27
N GLY A 157 2.57 14.50 -8.64
CA GLY A 157 2.41 15.47 -7.58
C GLY A 157 1.59 16.67 -8.06
N LEU A 158 0.65 17.12 -7.23
CA LEU A 158 -0.30 18.18 -7.58
C LEU A 158 -0.28 19.33 -6.56
N HIS A 159 0.70 19.37 -5.66
CA HIS A 159 0.74 20.33 -4.54
C HIS A 159 -0.62 20.51 -3.85
N SER A 160 -1.37 19.41 -3.73
CA SER A 160 -2.77 19.45 -3.30
C SER A 160 -2.89 19.77 -1.81
N GLY A 161 -3.98 20.42 -1.43
CA GLY A 161 -4.29 20.70 -0.02
C GLY A 161 -4.40 19.43 0.84
N ALA A 162 -4.20 19.58 2.16
CA ALA A 162 -4.03 18.47 3.11
C ALA A 162 -5.21 17.49 3.10
N ARG A 163 -6.44 18.03 3.03
CA ARG A 163 -7.66 17.22 2.95
C ARG A 163 -7.70 16.36 1.70
N SER A 164 -7.26 16.89 0.56
CA SER A 164 -7.22 16.15 -0.71
C SER A 164 -6.15 15.06 -0.65
N MET A 165 -4.97 15.36 -0.10
CA MET A 165 -3.90 14.37 0.11
C MET A 165 -4.37 13.22 1.00
N ALA A 166 -4.93 13.50 2.18
CA ALA A 166 -5.43 12.47 3.08
C ALA A 166 -6.50 11.58 2.41
N ALA A 167 -7.38 12.17 1.60
CA ALA A 167 -8.37 11.41 0.85
C ALA A 167 -7.74 10.54 -0.25
N ARG A 168 -6.66 10.99 -0.91
CA ARG A 168 -5.91 10.19 -1.89
C ARG A 168 -5.22 9.00 -1.22
N VAL A 169 -4.60 9.21 -0.07
CA VAL A 169 -3.97 8.13 0.72
C VAL A 169 -4.99 7.05 1.08
N LEU A 170 -6.15 7.46 1.62
CA LEU A 170 -7.21 6.51 1.98
C LEU A 170 -7.75 5.76 0.75
N ARG A 171 -7.92 6.46 -0.39
CA ARG A 171 -8.34 5.82 -1.65
C ARG A 171 -7.28 4.87 -2.22
N ALA A 172 -6.00 5.12 -1.98
CA ALA A 172 -4.90 4.23 -2.34
C ALA A 172 -4.79 3.02 -1.40
N GLY A 173 -5.58 2.97 -0.32
CA GLY A 173 -5.63 1.84 0.59
C GLY A 173 -4.62 1.91 1.73
N TYR A 174 -4.13 3.10 2.10
CA TYR A 174 -3.15 3.27 3.18
C TYR A 174 -3.74 3.97 4.41
N TYR A 175 -3.17 3.69 5.59
CA TYR A 175 -3.61 4.29 6.85
C TYR A 175 -2.48 4.44 7.88
N TRP A 176 -2.55 5.52 8.65
CA TRP A 176 -1.89 5.68 9.95
C TRP A 176 -2.66 6.72 10.80
N PRO A 177 -2.54 6.73 12.14
CA PRO A 177 -3.37 7.53 13.03
C PRO A 177 -3.29 9.04 12.79
N THR A 178 -2.10 9.53 12.44
CA THR A 178 -1.79 10.96 12.28
C THR A 178 -1.90 11.43 10.82
N LEU A 179 -2.47 10.64 9.92
CA LEU A 179 -2.59 10.95 8.47
C LEU A 179 -2.99 12.39 8.17
N LYS A 180 -4.04 12.89 8.84
CA LYS A 180 -4.54 14.24 8.57
C LYS A 180 -3.59 15.33 9.06
N SER A 181 -3.00 15.18 10.24
CA SER A 181 -2.04 16.15 10.77
C SER A 181 -0.74 16.13 9.96
N ASP A 182 -0.24 14.95 9.61
CA ASP A 182 1.02 14.82 8.87
C ASP A 182 0.91 15.43 7.47
N CYS A 183 -0.22 15.26 6.78
CA CYS A 183 -0.48 15.97 5.52
C CYS A 183 -0.54 17.48 5.70
N GLN A 184 -1.12 17.98 6.80
CA GLN A 184 -1.20 19.41 7.10
C GLN A 184 0.20 19.99 7.36
N ASP A 185 0.96 19.34 8.23
CA ASP A 185 2.31 19.75 8.64
C ASP A 185 3.27 19.75 7.45
N TYR A 186 3.14 18.75 6.57
CA TYR A 186 3.95 18.66 5.35
C TYR A 186 3.71 19.86 4.43
N ILE A 187 2.44 20.25 4.21
CA ILE A 187 2.10 21.39 3.36
C ILE A 187 2.56 22.71 3.97
N GLN A 188 2.44 22.87 5.29
CA GLN A 188 2.95 24.06 5.98
C GLN A 188 4.46 24.24 5.80
N LYS A 189 5.21 23.13 5.70
CA LYS A 189 6.65 23.14 5.43
C LYS A 189 7.01 23.27 3.94
N CYS A 190 6.04 23.11 3.04
CA CYS A 190 6.28 23.13 1.60
C CYS A 190 6.40 24.58 1.08
N LYS A 191 7.63 24.99 0.71
CA LYS A 191 7.93 26.33 0.19
C LYS A 191 7.06 26.73 -1.00
N GLU A 192 6.90 25.85 -2.00
CA GLU A 192 6.08 26.13 -3.18
C GLU A 192 4.61 26.35 -2.80
N CYS A 193 4.07 25.55 -1.87
CA CYS A 193 2.70 25.76 -1.38
C CYS A 193 2.56 27.04 -0.56
N GLN A 194 3.59 27.45 0.18
CA GLN A 194 3.55 28.72 0.93
C GLN A 194 3.68 29.93 0.00
N GLN A 195 4.41 29.80 -1.11
CA GLN A 195 4.61 30.88 -2.08
C GLN A 195 3.42 31.04 -3.03
N PHE A 196 2.84 29.93 -3.50
CA PHE A 196 1.77 29.92 -4.50
C PHE A 196 0.39 29.56 -3.94
N GLY A 197 0.31 29.25 -2.64
CA GLY A 197 -0.96 29.03 -1.98
C GLY A 197 -1.80 30.29 -2.05
N ASN A 198 -3.10 30.14 -2.31
CA ASN A 198 -4.03 31.26 -2.26
C ASN A 198 -3.93 31.89 -0.87
N THR A 199 -3.24 33.03 -0.77
CA THR A 199 -3.56 34.02 0.24
C THR A 199 -5.06 34.20 0.13
N HIS A 200 -5.78 33.97 1.23
CA HIS A 200 -7.20 34.27 1.28
C HIS A 200 -7.31 35.80 1.19
N GLY A 201 -7.16 36.34 -0.01
CA GLY A 201 -7.60 37.66 -0.36
C GLY A 201 -9.10 37.59 -0.17
N GLN A 202 -9.56 38.03 0.99
CA GLN A 202 -10.89 38.60 1.06
C GLN A 202 -10.98 39.54 -0.14
N LEU A 203 -12.04 39.38 -0.95
CA LEU A 203 -12.38 40.39 -1.93
C LEU A 203 -12.33 41.75 -1.20
N PRO A 204 -11.64 42.78 -1.72
CA PRO A 204 -11.62 44.11 -1.11
C PRO A 204 -13.02 44.70 -0.92
N GLU A 205 -14.02 44.11 -1.58
CA GLU A 205 -15.36 44.61 -1.72
C GLU A 205 -16.39 43.57 -1.24
N THR A 206 -17.33 44.05 -0.43
CA THR A 206 -18.41 43.23 0.10
C THR A 206 -19.31 42.78 -1.05
N LEU A 207 -19.56 41.47 -1.18
CA LEU A 207 -20.48 40.96 -2.19
C LEU A 207 -21.89 41.50 -1.93
N HIS A 208 -22.32 42.46 -2.74
CA HIS A 208 -23.69 42.95 -2.71
C HIS A 208 -24.62 41.92 -3.36
N HIS A 209 -25.63 41.47 -2.61
CA HIS A 209 -26.68 40.59 -3.10
C HIS A 209 -27.51 41.35 -4.15
N MET A 210 -27.44 40.94 -5.42
CA MET A 210 -28.40 41.40 -6.43
C MET A 210 -29.76 40.77 -6.13
N ILE A 211 -30.64 41.54 -5.48
CA ILE A 211 -32.06 41.19 -5.40
C ILE A 211 -32.61 41.37 -6.82
N SER A 212 -33.10 40.27 -7.43
CA SER A 212 -33.76 40.32 -8.72
C SER A 212 -35.00 41.22 -8.65
N ALA A 213 -35.11 42.19 -9.56
CA ALA A 213 -36.14 43.23 -9.52
C ALA A 213 -37.53 42.79 -10.01
N TRP A 214 -37.73 41.49 -10.28
CA TRP A 214 -38.97 41.00 -10.89
C TRP A 214 -39.75 40.10 -9.92
N PRO A 215 -40.96 40.52 -9.49
CA PRO A 215 -41.87 39.60 -8.83
C PRO A 215 -42.38 38.60 -9.86
N PHE A 216 -42.28 37.31 -9.56
CA PHE A 216 -42.98 36.29 -10.32
C PHE A 216 -44.48 36.47 -10.08
N SER A 217 -45.24 36.76 -11.14
CA SER A 217 -46.71 36.62 -11.17
C SER A 217 -47.09 35.25 -11.67
#